data_AF-A0A9N9NV86-F1
#
_entry.id   AF-A0A9N9NV86-F1
#
_cell.length_a   1.000
_cell.length_b   1.000
_cell.length_c   1.000
_cell.angle_alpha   90.00
_cell.angle_beta   90.00
_cell.angle_gamma   90.00
#
_symmetry.space_group_name_H-M   'P 1'
#
loop_
_entity.id
_entity.type
_entity.pdbx_description
1 polymer ?
#
loop_
_entity_poly.entity_id
_entity_poly.type
_entity_poly.pdbx_seq_one_letter_code
_entity_poly.pdbx_strand_id
1 'polypeptide(L)'
;IFAGVDVTKEAIPVLPTVHYNMGGIPTRYTGEVLTQDKNGNDEVVPGLYAAGEAACVSVHGANRLGANSLLDIVVFGRAAAHHIRDTLEPGTPHRALAPDTGAKTIATLDKLRNANGTQPTAEIRTNMQKAMQKDAAVFRTQQSLDEGVKNITNIFKSFDNVKVSDRSLIWNSDLIETWELQNLLTNAAQTLYSAAA
;
A
#
# COMPACT_ATOMS: atom_id res chain seq x y z
N ILE A 1 28.37 -6.11 -6.60
CA ILE A 1 28.34 -5.58 -7.98
C ILE A 1 27.06 -6.12 -8.63
N PHE A 2 26.16 -5.25 -9.10
CA PHE A 2 24.82 -5.66 -9.58
C PHE A 2 24.74 -5.99 -11.08
N ALA A 3 25.60 -5.39 -11.92
CA ALA A 3 25.57 -5.57 -13.38
C ALA A 3 26.93 -5.93 -14.01
N GLY A 4 28.00 -6.00 -13.22
CA GLY A 4 29.34 -6.31 -13.74
C GLY A 4 29.99 -5.20 -14.58
N VAL A 5 29.40 -4.01 -14.66
CA VAL A 5 29.81 -2.91 -15.55
C VAL A 5 30.80 -1.96 -14.89
N ASP A 6 31.87 -1.61 -15.61
CA ASP A 6 32.75 -0.49 -15.31
C ASP A 6 32.22 0.78 -16.00
N VAL A 7 31.64 1.70 -15.22
CA VAL A 7 30.98 2.92 -15.74
C VAL A 7 31.94 3.90 -16.42
N THR A 8 33.25 3.71 -16.28
CA THR A 8 34.26 4.51 -17.01
C THR A 8 34.52 3.97 -18.41
N LYS A 9 34.08 2.75 -18.73
CA LYS A 9 34.36 2.03 -19.98
C LYS A 9 33.10 1.62 -20.74
N GLU A 10 32.04 1.25 -20.03
CA GLU A 10 30.84 0.64 -20.59
C GLU A 10 29.57 1.31 -20.05
N ALA A 11 28.52 1.32 -20.87
CA ALA A 11 27.22 1.86 -20.47
C ALA A 11 26.47 0.89 -19.54
N ILE A 12 25.71 1.44 -18.58
CA ILE A 12 24.88 0.64 -17.69
C ILE A 12 23.62 0.17 -18.44
N PRO A 13 23.26 -1.13 -18.41
CA PRO A 13 22.00 -1.59 -18.94
C PRO A 13 20.85 -1.12 -18.05
N VAL A 14 19.97 -0.27 -18.59
CA VAL A 14 18.83 0.31 -17.88
C VAL A 14 17.53 0.08 -18.63
N LEU A 15 16.43 -0.05 -17.88
CA LEU A 15 15.07 -0.16 -18.41
C LEU A 15 14.07 0.52 -17.45
N PRO A 16 12.91 0.98 -17.95
CA PRO A 16 11.84 1.50 -17.09
C PRO A 16 11.43 0.46 -16.05
N THR A 17 11.41 0.86 -14.78
CA THR A 17 11.09 0.00 -13.62
C THR A 17 10.12 0.74 -12.70
N VAL A 18 9.16 0.03 -12.11
CA VAL A 18 8.25 0.61 -11.09
C VAL A 18 9.09 1.24 -9.98
N HIS A 19 8.75 2.46 -9.57
CA HIS A 19 9.61 3.25 -8.68
C HIS A 19 8.86 3.98 -7.55
N TYR A 20 7.70 4.57 -7.81
CA TYR A 20 7.00 5.43 -6.86
C TYR A 20 5.48 5.38 -7.05
N ASN A 21 4.74 5.47 -5.97
CA ASN A 21 3.28 5.53 -5.98
C ASN A 21 2.82 6.98 -5.76
N MET A 22 2.22 7.60 -6.79
CA MET A 22 1.62 8.94 -6.65
C MET A 22 0.28 8.91 -5.92
N GLY A 23 -0.46 7.80 -6.00
CA GLY A 23 -1.67 7.59 -5.23
C GLY A 23 -1.36 7.26 -3.77
N GLY A 24 -2.40 7.20 -2.94
CA GLY A 24 -2.27 6.95 -1.52
C GLY A 24 -3.51 7.39 -0.74
N ILE A 25 -3.37 7.50 0.57
CA ILE A 25 -4.44 7.94 1.46
C ILE A 25 -4.70 9.45 1.20
N PRO A 26 -5.91 9.86 0.78
CA PRO A 26 -6.20 11.25 0.49
C PRO A 26 -6.07 12.09 1.77
N THR A 27 -5.42 13.25 1.67
CA THR A 27 -5.17 14.13 2.83
C THR A 27 -5.36 15.59 2.48
N ARG A 28 -5.65 16.41 3.50
CA ARG A 28 -5.46 17.87 3.40
C ARG A 28 -3.96 18.20 3.36
N TYR A 29 -3.61 19.43 2.99
CA TYR A 29 -2.24 19.94 3.10
C TYR A 29 -1.69 19.94 4.55
N THR A 30 -2.57 19.86 5.54
CA THR A 30 -2.26 19.70 6.97
C THR A 30 -1.95 18.25 7.37
N GLY A 31 -2.10 17.28 6.46
CA GLY A 31 -1.86 15.85 6.69
C GLY A 31 -3.07 15.08 7.24
N GLU A 32 -4.17 15.76 7.57
CA GLU A 32 -5.41 15.10 8.01
C GLU A 32 -5.99 14.24 6.90
N VAL A 33 -6.34 12.99 7.22
CA VAL A 33 -6.93 12.06 6.25
C VAL A 33 -8.35 12.49 5.88
N LEU A 34 -8.68 12.37 4.60
CA LEU A 34 -9.99 12.65 4.04
C LEU A 34 -10.74 11.34 3.75
N THR A 35 -12.07 11.40 3.88
CA THR A 35 -13.04 10.45 3.33
C THR A 35 -14.11 11.25 2.58
N GLN A 36 -15.06 10.58 1.93
CA GLN A 36 -16.22 11.25 1.34
C GLN A 36 -17.49 10.92 2.11
N ASP A 37 -18.35 11.93 2.31
CA ASP A 37 -19.69 11.75 2.83
C ASP A 37 -20.62 11.06 1.80
N LYS A 38 -21.87 10.78 2.20
CA LYS A 38 -22.87 10.17 1.32
C LYS A 38 -23.22 10.98 0.06
N ASN A 39 -22.85 12.27 0.02
CA ASN A 39 -23.09 13.18 -1.09
C ASN A 39 -21.82 13.39 -1.94
N GLY A 40 -20.69 12.76 -1.58
CA GLY A 40 -19.41 12.90 -2.27
C GLY A 40 -18.55 14.09 -1.82
N ASN A 41 -18.90 14.78 -0.72
CA ASN A 41 -18.11 15.88 -0.19
C ASN A 41 -16.98 15.38 0.71
N ASP A 42 -15.84 16.05 0.66
CA ASP A 42 -14.68 15.73 1.50
C ASP A 42 -14.99 15.96 2.99
N GLU A 43 -14.73 14.95 3.80
CA GLU A 43 -14.86 14.95 5.27
C GLU A 43 -13.55 14.50 5.90
N VAL A 44 -13.13 15.17 6.99
CA VAL A 44 -11.92 14.76 7.73
C VAL A 44 -12.22 13.53 8.57
N VAL A 45 -11.31 12.56 8.56
CA VAL A 45 -11.31 11.42 9.48
C VAL A 45 -10.66 11.85 10.79
N PRO A 46 -11.42 12.04 11.90
CA PRO A 46 -10.87 12.65 13.10
C PRO A 46 -9.77 11.80 13.73
N GLY A 47 -8.61 12.42 14.00
CA GLY A 47 -7.48 11.77 14.66
C GLY A 47 -6.61 10.89 13.75
N LEU A 48 -6.85 10.87 12.43
CA LEU A 48 -6.05 10.12 11.47
C LEU A 48 -5.29 11.07 10.54
N TYR A 49 -3.98 10.84 10.42
CA TYR A 49 -3.08 11.62 9.56
C TYR A 49 -2.26 10.68 8.67
N ALA A 50 -1.86 11.16 7.50
CA ALA A 50 -0.89 10.50 6.63
C ALA A 50 0.07 11.52 6.03
N ALA A 51 1.30 11.09 5.75
CA ALA A 51 2.34 11.90 5.11
C ALA A 51 3.32 11.01 4.33
N GLY A 52 4.13 11.63 3.46
CA GLY A 52 5.08 10.91 2.61
C GLY A 52 4.39 10.10 1.51
N GLU A 53 5.08 9.08 0.98
CA GLU A 53 4.58 8.28 -0.15
C GLU A 53 3.27 7.51 0.13
N ALA A 54 2.92 7.28 1.40
CA ALA A 54 1.65 6.68 1.75
C ALA A 54 0.45 7.64 1.57
N ALA A 55 0.70 8.95 1.49
CA ALA A 55 -0.31 9.98 1.38
C ALA A 55 -0.49 10.48 -0.05
N CYS A 56 -1.71 10.90 -0.35
CA CYS A 56 -2.10 11.59 -1.57
C CYS A 56 -2.60 12.98 -1.17
N VAL A 57 -1.69 13.95 -1.08
CA VAL A 57 -2.03 15.33 -0.70
C VAL A 57 -2.81 16.11 -1.78
N SER A 58 -2.53 16.08 -3.09
CA SER A 58 -1.51 15.41 -3.91
C SER A 58 -0.61 16.44 -4.59
N VAL A 59 0.63 16.60 -4.11
CA VAL A 59 1.62 17.50 -4.73
C VAL A 59 2.30 16.89 -5.97
N HIS A 60 2.08 15.60 -6.22
CA HIS A 60 2.69 14.87 -7.34
C HIS A 60 1.72 14.63 -8.50
N GLY A 61 0.40 14.77 -8.28
CA GLY A 61 -0.62 14.55 -9.31
C GLY A 61 -0.42 13.22 -10.04
N ALA A 62 -0.40 13.27 -11.38
CA ALA A 62 -0.19 12.09 -12.22
C ALA A 62 1.29 11.74 -12.47
N ASN A 63 2.23 12.63 -12.14
CA ASN A 63 3.65 12.41 -12.40
C ASN A 63 4.53 13.22 -11.45
N ARG A 64 5.24 12.52 -10.57
CA ARG A 64 6.18 13.14 -9.63
C ARG A 64 7.44 13.67 -10.34
N LEU A 65 7.89 14.87 -9.96
CA LEU A 65 9.21 15.38 -10.35
C LEU A 65 10.33 14.78 -9.48
N GLY A 66 11.51 14.58 -10.06
CA GLY A 66 12.70 14.07 -9.36
C GLY A 66 13.02 14.89 -8.10
N ALA A 67 13.53 14.22 -7.06
CA ALA A 67 13.86 14.79 -5.74
C ALA A 67 12.69 15.33 -4.88
N ASN A 68 11.48 15.49 -5.42
CA ASN A 68 10.35 16.03 -4.64
C ASN A 68 9.80 15.09 -3.55
N SER A 69 10.09 13.78 -3.61
CA SER A 69 9.60 12.83 -2.59
C SER A 69 10.24 13.06 -1.22
N LEU A 70 11.54 13.39 -1.16
CA LEU A 70 12.20 13.70 0.12
C LEU A 70 11.69 15.03 0.69
N LEU A 71 11.39 15.99 -0.18
CA LEU A 71 10.77 17.27 0.21
C LEU A 71 9.38 17.05 0.81
N ASP A 72 8.56 16.21 0.17
CA ASP A 72 7.23 15.82 0.66
C ASP A 72 7.32 15.25 2.10
N ILE A 73 8.17 14.26 2.32
CA ILE A 73 8.33 13.62 3.65
C ILE A 73 8.60 14.65 4.75
N VAL A 74 9.57 15.55 4.55
CA VAL A 74 9.96 16.52 5.59
C VAL A 74 8.93 17.64 5.76
N VAL A 75 8.27 18.06 4.68
CA VAL A 75 7.29 19.16 4.72
C VAL A 75 5.99 18.69 5.33
N PHE A 76 5.39 17.61 4.81
CA PHE A 76 4.07 17.16 5.26
C PHE A 76 4.13 16.42 6.60
N GLY A 77 5.23 15.72 6.91
CA GLY A 77 5.46 15.22 8.26
C GLY A 77 5.49 16.35 9.30
N ARG A 78 6.15 17.47 8.97
CA ARG A 78 6.19 18.65 9.85
C ARG A 78 4.85 19.40 9.89
N ALA A 79 4.14 19.50 8.77
CA ALA A 79 2.83 20.14 8.69
C ALA A 79 1.82 19.41 9.59
N ALA A 80 1.77 18.07 9.54
CA ALA A 80 0.94 17.27 10.42
C ALA A 80 1.27 17.50 11.90
N ALA A 81 2.57 17.52 12.25
CA ALA A 81 3.00 17.79 13.62
C ALA A 81 2.59 19.20 14.10
N HIS A 82 2.71 20.23 13.26
CA HIS A 82 2.27 21.58 13.59
C HIS A 82 0.75 21.64 13.75
N HIS A 83 -0.01 21.00 12.86
CA HIS A 83 -1.47 20.97 12.95
C HIS A 83 -1.93 20.29 14.24
N ILE A 84 -1.36 19.14 14.58
CA ILE A 84 -1.64 18.42 15.84
C ILE A 84 -1.34 19.32 17.05
N ARG A 85 -0.19 20.00 17.07
CA ARG A 85 0.18 20.94 18.15
C ARG A 85 -0.83 22.08 18.29
N ASP A 86 -1.31 22.62 17.18
CA ASP A 86 -2.15 23.83 17.18
C ASP A 86 -3.64 23.51 17.43
N THR A 87 -4.04 22.23 17.26
CA THR A 87 -5.44 21.79 17.40
C THR A 87 -5.71 20.89 18.60
N LEU A 88 -4.69 20.26 19.16
CA LEU A 88 -4.81 19.35 20.30
C LEU A 88 -3.94 19.82 21.47
N GLU A 89 -4.43 19.57 22.68
CA GLU A 89 -3.71 19.89 23.91
C GLU A 89 -3.01 18.63 24.48
N PRO A 90 -1.69 18.68 24.76
CA PRO A 90 -0.99 17.59 25.42
C PRO A 90 -1.65 17.20 26.75
N GLY A 91 -1.80 15.90 26.99
CA GLY A 91 -2.46 15.38 28.20
C GLY A 91 -3.98 15.27 28.12
N THR A 92 -4.60 15.69 27.01
CA THR A 92 -6.02 15.43 26.77
C THR A 92 -6.30 13.93 26.80
N PRO A 93 -7.24 13.45 27.64
CA PRO A 93 -7.59 12.04 27.69
C PRO A 93 -8.12 11.55 26.34
N HIS A 94 -7.65 10.38 25.89
CA HIS A 94 -8.24 9.72 24.73
C HIS A 94 -9.66 9.24 25.04
N ARG A 95 -10.48 9.13 24.00
CA ARG A 95 -11.79 8.47 24.10
C ARG A 95 -11.59 7.05 24.62
N ALA A 96 -12.40 6.66 25.61
CA ALA A 96 -12.42 5.28 26.09
C ALA A 96 -12.70 4.31 24.93
N LEU A 97 -11.90 3.26 24.85
CA LEU A 97 -12.07 2.19 23.88
C LEU A 97 -12.88 1.06 24.51
N ALA A 98 -13.64 0.33 23.68
CA ALA A 98 -14.26 -0.89 24.15
C ALA A 98 -13.18 -1.92 24.53
N PRO A 99 -13.37 -2.75 25.57
CA PRO A 99 -12.36 -3.70 26.04
C PRO A 99 -11.86 -4.69 24.97
N ASP A 100 -12.67 -4.95 23.95
CA ASP A 100 -12.41 -5.86 22.85
C ASP A 100 -11.87 -5.16 21.58
N THR A 101 -11.54 -3.87 21.66
CA THR A 101 -10.95 -3.13 20.53
C THR A 101 -9.67 -3.81 20.07
N GLY A 102 -9.63 -4.21 18.80
CA GLY A 102 -8.49 -4.92 18.19
C GLY A 102 -8.51 -6.44 18.32
N ALA A 103 -9.44 -7.03 19.08
CA ALA A 103 -9.55 -8.50 19.23
C ALA A 103 -9.74 -9.21 17.87
N LYS A 104 -10.49 -8.60 16.95
CA LYS A 104 -10.67 -9.11 15.58
C LYS A 104 -9.34 -9.20 14.82
N THR A 105 -8.48 -8.18 14.92
CA THR A 105 -7.17 -8.14 14.24
C THR A 105 -6.26 -9.25 14.77
N ILE A 106 -6.25 -9.46 16.09
CA ILE A 106 -5.50 -10.56 16.72
C ILE A 106 -6.02 -11.92 16.24
N ALA A 107 -7.35 -12.09 16.19
CA ALA A 107 -7.97 -13.31 15.68
C ALA A 107 -7.66 -13.54 14.19
N THR A 108 -7.60 -12.49 13.37
CA THR A 108 -7.17 -12.58 11.97
C THR A 108 -5.72 -13.02 11.86
N LEU A 109 -4.82 -12.51 12.70
CA LEU A 109 -3.41 -12.90 12.71
C LEU A 109 -3.24 -14.37 13.10
N ASP A 110 -3.95 -14.82 14.12
CA ASP A 110 -3.93 -16.23 14.54
C ASP A 110 -4.53 -17.15 13.47
N LYS A 111 -5.65 -16.75 12.84
CA LYS A 111 -6.22 -17.48 11.70
C LYS A 111 -5.19 -17.61 10.57
N LEU A 112 -4.47 -16.53 10.25
CA LEU A 112 -3.48 -16.53 9.19
C LEU A 112 -2.27 -17.42 9.55
N ARG A 113 -1.78 -17.33 10.80
CA ARG A 113 -0.70 -18.20 11.31
C ARG A 113 -1.06 -19.67 11.21
N ASN A 114 -2.35 -20.02 11.36
CA ASN A 114 -2.84 -21.38 11.27
C ASN A 114 -3.43 -21.71 9.87
N ALA A 115 -3.25 -20.84 8.87
CA ALA A 115 -3.77 -21.07 7.53
C ALA A 115 -3.10 -22.30 6.91
N ASN A 116 -3.92 -23.24 6.46
CA ASN A 116 -3.52 -24.54 5.94
C ASN A 116 -4.20 -24.85 4.59
N GLY A 117 -4.28 -23.83 3.73
CA GLY A 117 -4.77 -24.00 2.37
C GLY A 117 -3.78 -24.74 1.48
N THR A 118 -3.96 -24.59 0.16
CA THR A 118 -3.19 -25.32 -0.86
C THR A 118 -2.07 -24.49 -1.49
N GLN A 119 -2.12 -23.16 -1.39
CA GLN A 119 -1.19 -22.27 -2.10
C GLN A 119 -0.22 -21.57 -1.14
N PRO A 120 1.10 -21.72 -1.30
CA PRO A 120 2.07 -20.96 -0.52
C PRO A 120 1.98 -19.45 -0.81
N THR A 121 2.27 -18.63 0.21
CA THR A 121 2.33 -17.16 0.10
C THR A 121 3.17 -16.68 -1.09
N ALA A 122 4.35 -17.28 -1.30
CA ALA A 122 5.25 -16.93 -2.39
C ALA A 122 4.64 -17.14 -3.79
N GLU A 123 3.77 -18.16 -3.95
CA GLU A 123 3.12 -18.46 -5.23
C GLU A 123 2.11 -17.36 -5.57
N ILE A 124 1.21 -17.04 -4.62
CA ILE A 124 0.20 -15.99 -4.79
C ILE A 124 0.87 -14.63 -5.05
N ARG A 125 1.93 -14.31 -4.29
CA ARG A 125 2.75 -13.11 -4.49
C ARG A 125 3.34 -13.03 -5.91
N THR A 126 3.92 -14.13 -6.39
CA THR A 126 4.51 -14.21 -7.73
C THR A 126 3.45 -14.01 -8.81
N ASN A 127 2.27 -14.62 -8.64
CA ASN A 127 1.16 -14.49 -9.57
C ASN A 127 0.67 -13.04 -9.64
N MET A 128 0.49 -12.39 -8.49
CA MET A 128 0.13 -10.96 -8.41
C MET A 128 1.16 -10.08 -9.12
N GLN A 129 2.45 -10.26 -8.85
CA GLN A 129 3.53 -9.47 -9.47
C GLN A 129 3.55 -9.64 -11.00
N LYS A 130 3.40 -10.87 -11.48
CA LYS A 130 3.33 -11.16 -12.93
C LYS A 130 2.12 -10.52 -13.59
N ALA A 131 0.94 -10.61 -12.96
CA ALA A 131 -0.27 -9.99 -13.48
C ALA A 131 -0.13 -8.47 -13.58
N MET A 132 0.34 -7.81 -12.53
CA MET A 132 0.59 -6.36 -12.54
C MET A 132 1.60 -5.95 -13.61
N GLN A 133 2.71 -6.69 -13.75
CA GLN A 133 3.76 -6.38 -14.71
C GLN A 133 3.32 -6.57 -16.17
N LYS A 134 2.42 -7.53 -16.43
CA LYS A 134 1.89 -7.82 -17.76
C LYS A 134 0.77 -6.84 -18.13
N ASP A 135 -0.18 -6.63 -17.22
CA ASP A 135 -1.47 -6.02 -17.55
C ASP A 135 -1.53 -4.52 -17.17
N ALA A 136 -0.65 -4.03 -16.29
CA ALA A 136 -0.60 -2.64 -15.82
C ALA A 136 0.79 -1.97 -16.00
N ALA A 137 1.50 -2.31 -17.08
CA ALA A 137 2.82 -1.78 -17.41
C ALA A 137 2.80 -0.28 -17.84
N VAL A 138 3.90 0.19 -18.46
CA VAL A 138 4.05 1.58 -18.94
C VAL A 138 3.00 1.94 -19.99
N PHE A 139 2.78 1.06 -20.97
CA PHE A 139 1.75 1.22 -22.00
C PHE A 139 0.58 0.30 -21.69
N ARG A 140 -0.63 0.84 -21.83
CA ARG A 140 -1.88 0.17 -21.46
C ARG A 140 -2.92 0.38 -22.55
N THR A 141 -3.75 -0.63 -22.76
CA THR A 141 -4.98 -0.55 -23.56
C THR A 141 -6.15 -1.00 -22.70
N GLN A 142 -7.38 -0.57 -23.06
CA GLN A 142 -8.57 -1.00 -22.33
C GLN A 142 -8.65 -2.53 -22.24
N GLN A 143 -8.38 -3.23 -23.36
CA GLN A 143 -8.37 -4.68 -23.40
C GLN A 143 -7.39 -5.30 -22.39
N SER A 144 -6.15 -4.79 -22.32
CA SER A 144 -5.17 -5.30 -21.35
C SER A 144 -5.60 -5.05 -19.90
N LEU A 145 -6.23 -3.91 -19.63
CA LEU A 145 -6.69 -3.54 -18.29
C LEU A 145 -7.91 -4.36 -17.86
N ASP A 146 -8.86 -4.60 -18.76
CA ASP A 146 -10.02 -5.47 -18.50
C ASP A 146 -9.59 -6.91 -18.20
N GLU A 147 -8.58 -7.43 -18.91
CA GLU A 147 -7.97 -8.72 -18.60
C GLU A 147 -7.25 -8.69 -17.25
N GLY A 148 -6.47 -7.63 -16.99
CA GLY A 148 -5.79 -7.40 -15.72
C GLY A 148 -6.74 -7.40 -14.52
N VAL A 149 -7.86 -6.69 -14.61
CA VAL A 149 -8.90 -6.65 -13.57
C VAL A 149 -9.45 -8.04 -13.28
N LYS A 150 -9.73 -8.86 -14.32
CA LYS A 150 -10.17 -10.25 -14.13
C LYS A 150 -9.09 -11.09 -13.44
N ASN A 151 -7.84 -10.97 -13.89
CA ASN A 151 -6.71 -11.73 -13.36
C ASN A 151 -6.45 -11.39 -11.89
N ILE A 152 -6.32 -10.09 -11.55
CA ILE A 152 -6.04 -9.66 -10.18
C ILE A 152 -7.19 -10.00 -9.24
N THR A 153 -8.45 -9.95 -9.71
CA THR A 153 -9.61 -10.36 -8.90
C THR A 153 -9.55 -11.84 -8.54
N ASN A 154 -9.16 -12.70 -9.49
CA ASN A 154 -9.01 -14.13 -9.24
C ASN A 154 -7.83 -14.42 -8.30
N ILE A 155 -6.71 -13.71 -8.46
CA ILE A 155 -5.54 -13.84 -7.57
C ILE A 155 -5.87 -13.34 -6.17
N PHE A 156 -6.58 -12.23 -6.03
CA PHE A 156 -7.04 -11.70 -4.75
C PHE A 156 -7.88 -12.74 -4.00
N LYS A 157 -8.85 -13.37 -4.69
CA LYS A 157 -9.68 -14.45 -4.12
C LYS A 157 -8.87 -15.70 -3.77
N SER A 158 -7.78 -15.97 -4.47
CA SER A 158 -6.95 -17.15 -4.20
C SER A 158 -6.25 -17.08 -2.83
N PHE A 159 -6.14 -15.88 -2.23
CA PHE A 159 -5.63 -15.69 -0.86
C PHE A 159 -6.45 -16.45 0.19
N ASP A 160 -7.73 -16.76 -0.07
CA ASP A 160 -8.53 -17.62 0.83
C ASP A 160 -7.96 -19.03 0.97
N ASN A 161 -7.15 -19.48 0.00
CA ASN A 161 -6.47 -20.78 0.00
C ASN A 161 -4.99 -20.68 0.41
N VAL A 162 -4.57 -19.59 1.04
CA VAL A 162 -3.17 -19.41 1.45
C VAL A 162 -2.75 -20.44 2.49
N LYS A 163 -1.51 -20.90 2.36
CA LYS A 163 -0.85 -21.79 3.30
C LYS A 163 0.35 -21.08 3.91
N VAL A 164 0.26 -20.86 5.21
CA VAL A 164 1.42 -20.55 6.06
C VAL A 164 1.99 -21.89 6.54
N SER A 165 3.30 -22.01 6.71
CA SER A 165 3.96 -23.24 7.16
C SER A 165 4.53 -23.08 8.56
N ASP A 166 5.15 -21.93 8.88
CA ASP A 166 5.63 -21.66 10.23
C ASP A 166 4.48 -21.31 11.17
N ARG A 167 4.37 -22.06 12.28
CA ARG A 167 3.35 -21.88 13.33
C ARG A 167 3.88 -21.17 14.57
N SER A 168 5.16 -20.83 14.59
CA SER A 168 5.80 -20.13 15.70
C SER A 168 5.27 -18.70 15.83
N LEU A 169 5.50 -18.07 16.98
CA LEU A 169 5.16 -16.66 17.21
C LEU A 169 6.39 -15.75 17.20
N ILE A 170 7.57 -16.30 17.44
CA ILE A 170 8.80 -15.53 17.60
C ILE A 170 9.47 -15.47 16.24
N TRP A 171 9.62 -14.26 15.68
CA TRP A 171 10.32 -14.06 14.40
C TRP A 171 9.76 -14.90 13.23
N ASN A 172 8.44 -15.10 13.22
CA ASN A 172 7.76 -15.82 12.15
C ASN A 172 7.65 -14.92 10.89
N SER A 173 8.67 -14.95 10.04
CA SER A 173 8.68 -14.17 8.79
C SER A 173 7.65 -14.66 7.77
N ASP A 174 7.33 -15.95 7.77
CA ASP A 174 6.30 -16.53 6.91
C ASP A 174 4.93 -15.89 7.17
N LEU A 175 4.53 -15.76 8.44
CA LEU A 175 3.33 -15.05 8.85
C LEU A 175 3.35 -13.56 8.44
N ILE A 176 4.46 -12.86 8.71
CA ILE A 176 4.57 -11.42 8.41
C ILE A 176 4.51 -11.18 6.90
N GLU A 177 5.27 -11.92 6.09
CA GLU A 177 5.23 -11.80 4.63
C GLU A 177 3.83 -12.15 4.07
N THR A 178 3.11 -13.07 4.72
CA THR A 178 1.74 -13.42 4.34
C THR A 178 0.77 -12.29 4.66
N TRP A 179 0.94 -11.61 5.79
CA TRP A 179 0.17 -10.43 6.14
C TRP A 179 0.45 -9.27 5.17
N GLU A 180 1.72 -9.05 4.84
CA GLU A 180 2.14 -8.05 3.85
C GLU A 180 1.55 -8.35 2.47
N LEU A 181 1.46 -9.62 2.07
CA LEU A 181 0.79 -10.02 0.83
C LEU A 181 -0.67 -9.59 0.80
N GLN A 182 -1.42 -9.71 1.91
CA GLN A 182 -2.80 -9.23 1.98
C GLN A 182 -2.90 -7.71 1.69
N ASN A 183 -1.96 -6.93 2.21
CA ASN A 183 -1.88 -5.49 1.94
C ASN A 183 -1.55 -5.21 0.47
N LEU A 184 -0.56 -5.93 -0.09
CA LEU A 184 -0.16 -5.80 -1.49
C LEU A 184 -1.30 -6.13 -2.45
N LEU A 185 -2.07 -7.19 -2.18
CA LEU A 185 -3.22 -7.58 -3.00
C LEU A 185 -4.29 -6.49 -3.03
N THR A 186 -4.55 -5.84 -1.90
CA THR A 186 -5.47 -4.70 -1.82
C THR A 186 -4.99 -3.55 -2.71
N ASN A 187 -3.73 -3.14 -2.57
CA ASN A 187 -3.14 -2.07 -3.37
C ASN A 187 -3.12 -2.40 -4.87
N ALA A 188 -2.77 -3.63 -5.23
CA ALA A 188 -2.72 -4.10 -6.61
C ALA A 188 -4.10 -4.10 -7.27
N ALA A 189 -5.12 -4.61 -6.56
CA ALA A 189 -6.49 -4.60 -7.04
C ALA A 189 -6.97 -3.15 -7.26
N GLN A 190 -6.87 -2.28 -6.24
CA GLN A 190 -7.27 -0.88 -6.37
C GLN A 190 -6.57 -0.18 -7.54
N THR A 191 -5.26 -0.40 -7.72
CA THR A 191 -4.49 0.18 -8.83
C THR A 191 -5.04 -0.25 -10.19
N LEU A 192 -5.31 -1.54 -10.41
CA LEU A 192 -5.82 -2.05 -11.68
C LEU A 192 -7.24 -1.57 -11.96
N TYR A 193 -8.12 -1.62 -10.95
CA TYR A 193 -9.48 -1.12 -11.07
C TYR A 193 -9.52 0.37 -11.38
N SER A 194 -8.69 1.18 -10.70
CA SER A 194 -8.59 2.62 -10.99
C SER A 194 -7.99 2.92 -12.36
N ALA A 195 -7.10 2.08 -12.87
CA ALA A 195 -6.53 2.26 -14.21
C ALA A 195 -7.53 1.92 -15.32
N ALA A 196 -8.46 1.00 -15.08
CA ALA A 196 -9.42 0.50 -16.07
C ALA A 196 -10.72 1.31 -16.17
N ALA A 197 -11.05 2.08 -15.14
CA ALA A 197 -12.24 2.92 -15.03
C ALA A 197 -12.17 4.17 -15.92
#